data_AF-A0A965QG07-F1
#
_entry.id   AF-A0A965QG07-F1
#
_cell.length_a   1.000
_cell.length_b   1.000
_cell.length_c   1.000
_cell.angle_alpha   90.00
_cell.angle_beta   90.00
_cell.angle_gamma   90.00
#
_symmetry.space_group_name_H-M   'P 1'
#
loop_
_entity.id
_entity.type
_entity.pdbx_description
1 polymer ?
#
loop_
_entity_poly.entity_id
_entity_poly.type
_entity_poly.pdbx_seq_one_letter_code
_entity_poly.pdbx_strand_id
1 'polypeptide(L)'
;MINENQKDWIFLEIKINLPQFLIKFKSVSNFYRLLSNGNYLFNRKPNRVFFKTNFYNGFYRSSIIGDRIKLVFLLKSQEKLINERLILELKIRIKKLMYCDVNVDDLNGMDEVDRILLNSVNGINFYQKILGSYTG
;
A
#
# COMPACT_ATOMS: atom_id res chain seq x y z
N MET A 1 0.08 -2.39 17.96
CA MET A 1 1.28 -3.23 17.74
C MET A 1 0.93 -4.33 16.75
N ILE A 2 1.66 -4.43 15.65
CA ILE A 2 1.53 -5.54 14.70
C ILE A 2 2.24 -6.77 15.31
N ASN A 3 1.64 -7.38 16.35
CA ASN A 3 2.35 -8.38 17.15
C ASN A 3 1.83 -9.81 17.08
N GLU A 4 0.73 -10.14 16.40
CA GLU A 4 0.19 -11.51 16.54
C GLU A 4 -0.20 -12.26 15.27
N ASN A 5 -0.04 -11.69 14.06
CA ASN A 5 -0.13 -12.47 12.81
C ASN A 5 0.61 -11.77 11.68
N GLN A 6 1.95 -11.79 11.67
CA GLN A 6 2.75 -11.16 10.61
C GLN A 6 2.52 -11.75 9.21
N LYS A 7 1.94 -12.96 9.11
CA LYS A 7 1.77 -13.71 7.86
C LYS A 7 0.67 -13.19 6.94
N ASP A 8 -0.24 -12.36 7.44
CA ASP A 8 -1.34 -11.78 6.65
C ASP A 8 -1.10 -10.29 6.31
N TRP A 9 0.03 -9.71 6.72
CA TRP A 9 0.40 -8.33 6.39
C TRP A 9 1.36 -8.26 5.21
N ILE A 10 0.97 -7.49 4.20
CA ILE A 10 1.82 -7.12 3.08
C ILE A 10 2.44 -5.75 3.36
N PHE A 11 3.76 -5.68 3.27
CA PHE A 11 4.48 -4.42 3.17
C PHE A 11 4.68 -4.07 1.70
N LEU A 12 4.25 -2.86 1.32
CA LEU A 12 4.37 -2.36 -0.03
C LEU A 12 5.02 -0.97 0.02
N GLU A 13 6.18 -0.85 -0.61
CA GLU A 13 6.89 0.39 -0.85
C GLU A 13 6.82 0.77 -2.33
N ILE A 14 6.44 2.01 -2.61
CA ILE A 14 6.37 2.57 -3.96
C ILE A 14 7.20 3.85 -3.99
N LYS A 15 8.10 3.97 -4.95
CA LYS A 15 8.91 5.18 -5.17
C LYS A 15 8.62 5.75 -6.55
N ILE A 16 8.25 7.03 -6.58
CA ILE A 16 7.85 7.74 -7.81
C ILE A 16 8.59 9.07 -7.85
N ASN A 17 9.08 9.48 -9.03
CA ASN A 17 9.60 10.83 -9.21
C ASN A 17 8.50 11.87 -8.89
N LEU A 18 8.83 12.83 -8.03
CA LEU A 18 7.87 13.74 -7.42
C LEU A 18 7.16 14.65 -8.44
N PRO A 19 7.85 15.29 -9.41
CA PRO A 19 7.19 16.02 -10.49
C PRO A 19 6.13 15.18 -11.23
N GLN A 20 6.49 13.96 -11.64
CA GLN A 20 5.57 13.08 -12.35
C GLN A 20 4.37 12.68 -11.48
N PHE A 21 4.61 12.42 -10.19
CA PHE A 21 3.55 12.13 -9.23
C PHE A 21 2.56 13.29 -9.11
N LEU A 22 3.05 14.52 -8.94
CA LEU A 22 2.21 15.70 -8.76
C LEU A 22 1.38 16.00 -10.01
N ILE A 23 1.96 15.85 -11.21
CA ILE A 23 1.24 16.03 -12.48
C ILE A 23 0.11 15.00 -12.61
N LYS A 24 0.41 13.72 -12.35
CA LYS A 24 -0.54 12.63 -12.62
C LYS A 24 -1.58 12.45 -11.52
N PHE A 25 -1.13 12.42 -10.28
CA PHE A 25 -1.96 12.02 -9.14
C PHE A 25 -2.40 13.21 -8.30
N LYS A 26 -1.68 14.34 -8.31
CA LYS A 26 -1.97 15.56 -7.52
C LYS A 26 -1.85 15.41 -6.00
N SER A 27 -2.20 14.25 -5.44
CA SER A 27 -2.11 13.95 -4.01
C SER A 27 -2.02 12.45 -3.74
N VAL A 28 -1.51 12.09 -2.55
CA VAL A 28 -1.43 10.71 -2.07
C VAL A 28 -2.81 10.08 -1.92
N SER A 29 -3.79 10.84 -1.41
CA SER A 29 -5.17 10.39 -1.30
C SER A 29 -5.75 10.02 -2.67
N ASN A 30 -5.49 10.82 -3.72
CA ASN A 30 -5.96 10.49 -5.06
C ASN A 30 -5.24 9.27 -5.65
N PHE A 31 -3.93 9.13 -5.43
CA PHE A 31 -3.20 7.91 -5.80
C PHE A 31 -3.83 6.67 -5.16
N TYR A 32 -4.03 6.69 -3.84
CA TYR A 32 -4.67 5.60 -3.10
C TYR A 32 -6.09 5.34 -3.61
N ARG A 33 -6.88 6.38 -3.91
CA ARG A 33 -8.23 6.24 -4.48
C ARG A 33 -8.21 5.50 -5.82
N LEU A 34 -7.27 5.82 -6.72
CA LEU A 34 -7.14 5.11 -8.01
C LEU A 34 -6.68 3.66 -7.84
N LEU A 35 -5.79 3.43 -6.88
CA LEU A 35 -5.30 2.10 -6.54
C LEU A 35 -6.38 1.22 -5.92
N SER A 36 -7.14 1.75 -4.96
CA SER A 36 -8.09 0.97 -4.14
C SER A 36 -9.51 0.95 -4.68
N ASN A 37 -9.96 2.04 -5.31
CA ASN A 37 -11.35 2.26 -5.71
C ASN A 37 -11.49 2.62 -7.20
N GLY A 38 -10.38 2.63 -7.94
CA GLY A 38 -10.39 2.94 -9.37
C GLY A 38 -11.00 1.83 -10.24
N ASN A 39 -11.37 2.22 -11.45
CA ASN A 39 -11.90 1.31 -12.47
C ASN A 39 -10.81 0.74 -13.40
N TYR A 40 -9.52 0.99 -13.11
CA TYR A 40 -8.42 0.39 -13.85
C TYR A 40 -8.52 -1.13 -13.82
N LEU A 41 -8.52 -1.74 -15.01
CA LEU A 41 -8.73 -3.17 -15.18
C LEU A 41 -7.39 -3.91 -15.25
N PHE A 42 -7.32 -5.04 -14.56
CA PHE A 42 -6.34 -6.09 -14.82
C PHE A 42 -7.08 -7.43 -14.80
N ASN A 43 -6.86 -8.26 -15.83
CA ASN A 43 -7.64 -9.48 -16.07
C ASN A 43 -9.16 -9.28 -15.97
N ARG A 44 -9.67 -8.21 -16.61
CA ARG A 44 -11.09 -7.80 -16.59
C ARG A 44 -11.65 -7.49 -15.19
N LYS A 45 -10.83 -7.49 -14.14
CA LYS A 45 -11.21 -7.15 -12.75
C LYS A 45 -10.78 -5.70 -12.42
N PRO A 46 -11.72 -4.81 -12.05
CA PRO A 46 -11.39 -3.46 -11.57
C PRO A 46 -10.59 -3.49 -10.27
N ASN A 47 -9.75 -2.48 -10.08
CA ASN A 47 -9.03 -2.26 -8.83
C ASN A 47 -9.95 -2.27 -7.61
N ARG A 48 -11.12 -1.63 -7.67
CA ARG A 48 -12.13 -1.67 -6.59
C ARG A 48 -12.51 -3.08 -6.16
N VAL A 49 -12.76 -3.96 -7.11
CA VAL A 49 -13.14 -5.35 -6.82
C VAL A 49 -11.92 -6.11 -6.28
N PHE A 50 -10.74 -5.92 -6.88
CA PHE A 50 -9.51 -6.55 -6.40
C PHE A 50 -9.20 -6.19 -4.95
N PHE A 51 -9.25 -4.90 -4.59
CA PHE A 51 -8.96 -4.47 -3.23
C PHE A 51 -9.98 -4.99 -2.22
N LYS A 52 -11.28 -4.91 -2.55
CA LYS A 52 -12.34 -5.41 -1.67
C LYS A 52 -12.32 -6.92 -1.44
N THR A 53 -11.85 -7.70 -2.41
CA THR A 53 -11.75 -9.17 -2.25
C THR A 53 -10.51 -9.57 -1.46
N ASN A 54 -9.41 -8.82 -1.57
CA ASN A 54 -8.13 -9.29 -1.05
C ASN A 54 -7.72 -8.63 0.27
N PHE A 55 -8.25 -7.46 0.62
CA PHE A 55 -7.84 -6.72 1.80
C PHE A 55 -9.04 -6.29 2.63
N TYR A 56 -8.90 -6.32 3.97
CA TYR A 56 -9.95 -5.87 4.89
C TYR A 56 -9.50 -4.76 5.84
N ASN A 57 -8.19 -4.58 6.03
CA ASN A 57 -7.63 -3.52 6.85
C ASN A 57 -6.31 -3.04 6.24
N GLY A 58 -5.88 -1.85 6.62
CA GLY A 58 -4.57 -1.37 6.26
C GLY A 58 -4.34 0.09 6.58
N PHE A 59 -3.09 0.48 6.37
CA PHE A 59 -2.58 1.82 6.64
C PHE A 59 -1.66 2.24 5.51
N TYR A 60 -1.52 3.53 5.30
CA TYR A 60 -0.53 4.07 4.40
C TYR A 60 0.08 5.35 4.92
N ARG A 61 1.32 5.61 4.55
CA ARG A 61 1.96 6.90 4.77
C ARG A 61 2.78 7.29 3.55
N SER A 62 3.17 8.55 3.51
CA SER A 62 4.04 9.07 2.48
C SER A 62 5.18 9.88 3.10
N SER A 63 6.29 9.94 2.39
CA SER A 63 7.40 10.84 2.67
C SER A 63 8.04 11.29 1.36
N ILE A 64 8.69 12.46 1.38
CA ILE A 64 9.47 12.96 0.25
C ILE A 64 10.94 12.71 0.59
N ILE A 65 11.67 12.09 -0.32
CA ILE A 65 13.10 11.77 -0.18
C ILE A 65 13.79 12.23 -1.46
N GLY A 66 14.52 13.34 -1.37
CA GLY A 66 15.14 13.98 -2.55
C GLY A 66 14.08 14.37 -3.59
N ASP A 67 14.24 13.88 -4.81
CA ASP A 67 13.34 14.14 -5.95
C ASP A 67 12.18 13.13 -6.06
N ARG A 68 11.99 12.27 -5.06
CA ARG A 68 11.02 11.17 -5.08
C ARG A 68 10.02 11.28 -3.95
N ILE A 69 8.79 10.87 -4.22
CA ILE A 69 7.82 10.51 -3.19
C ILE A 69 7.91 9.00 -2.92
N LYS A 70 8.12 8.65 -1.65
CA LYS A 70 8.00 7.29 -1.13
C LYS A 70 6.61 7.13 -0.52
N LEU A 71 5.86 6.15 -1.00
CA LEU A 71 4.59 5.72 -0.44
C LEU A 71 4.78 4.35 0.21
N VAL A 72 4.25 4.20 1.41
CA VAL A 72 4.31 2.95 2.18
C VAL A 72 2.88 2.53 2.46
N PHE A 73 2.57 1.28 2.16
CA PHE A 73 1.30 0.65 2.42
C PHE A 73 1.52 -0.60 3.29
N LEU A 74 0.69 -0.73 4.31
CA LEU A 74 0.54 -1.91 5.14
C LEU A 74 -0.85 -2.45 4.87
N LEU A 75 -0.95 -3.58 4.15
CA LEU A 75 -2.23 -4.14 3.73
C LEU A 75 -2.45 -5.47 4.43
N LYS A 76 -3.56 -5.59 5.14
CA LYS A 76 -3.96 -6.85 5.78
C LYS A 76 -4.81 -7.67 4.83
N SER A 77 -4.27 -8.81 4.39
CA SER A 77 -4.88 -9.75 3.46
C SER A 77 -6.06 -10.47 4.10
N GLN A 78 -7.14 -10.69 3.35
CA GLN A 78 -8.24 -11.56 3.77
C GLN A 78 -7.80 -13.03 3.90
N GLU A 79 -6.80 -13.44 3.12
CA GLU A 79 -6.19 -14.76 3.23
C GLU A 79 -5.16 -14.77 4.37
N LYS A 80 -5.18 -15.81 5.21
CA LYS A 80 -4.23 -15.98 6.32
C LYS A 80 -2.77 -16.13 5.89
N LEU A 81 -2.54 -16.50 4.62
CA LEU A 81 -1.21 -16.67 4.05
C LEU A 81 -1.16 -15.93 2.71
N ILE A 82 -0.26 -14.98 2.60
CA ILE A 82 -0.09 -14.18 1.39
C ILE A 82 0.48 -15.08 0.28
N ASN A 83 -0.25 -15.18 -0.83
CA ASN A 83 0.20 -15.88 -2.03
C ASN A 83 0.99 -14.94 -2.95
N GLU A 84 2.06 -15.44 -3.57
CA GLU A 84 2.87 -14.75 -4.60
C GLU A 84 2.02 -14.18 -5.74
N ARG A 85 0.93 -14.86 -6.13
CA ARG A 85 0.00 -14.37 -7.16
C ARG A 85 -0.66 -13.05 -6.75
N LEU A 86 -1.03 -12.90 -5.48
CA LEU A 86 -1.60 -11.66 -4.95
C LEU A 86 -0.58 -10.52 -5.03
N ILE A 87 0.66 -10.81 -4.63
CA ILE A 87 1.77 -9.85 -4.69
C ILE A 87 2.04 -9.42 -6.14
N LEU A 88 2.12 -10.37 -7.07
CA LEU A 88 2.37 -10.08 -8.48
C LEU A 88 1.25 -9.23 -9.09
N GLU A 89 -0.01 -9.59 -8.83
CA GLU A 89 -1.16 -8.82 -9.32
C GLU A 89 -1.17 -7.39 -8.75
N LEU A 90 -0.85 -7.22 -7.45
CA LEU A 90 -0.73 -5.92 -6.82
C LEU A 90 0.37 -5.07 -7.49
N LYS A 91 1.56 -5.64 -7.71
CA LYS A 91 2.67 -4.97 -8.43
C LYS A 91 2.24 -4.52 -9.83
N ILE A 92 1.57 -5.39 -10.59
CA ILE A 92 1.11 -5.05 -11.94
C ILE A 92 0.09 -3.92 -11.90
N ARG A 93 -0.90 -3.99 -11.00
CA ARG A 93 -1.94 -2.95 -10.87
C ARG A 93 -1.35 -1.58 -10.53
N ILE A 94 -0.35 -1.52 -9.66
CA ILE A 94 0.38 -0.28 -9.34
C ILE A 94 1.14 0.23 -10.57
N LYS A 95 1.91 -0.64 -11.23
CA LYS A 95 2.66 -0.27 -12.43
C LYS A 95 1.77 0.18 -13.59
N LYS A 96 0.52 -0.30 -13.67
CA LYS A 96 -0.49 0.20 -14.62
C LYS A 96 -0.99 1.61 -14.28
N LEU A 97 -1.04 1.99 -13.01
CA LEU A 97 -1.34 3.37 -12.64
C LEU A 97 -0.20 4.29 -13.06
N MET A 98 1.05 3.86 -12.89
CA MET A 98 2.24 4.56 -13.37
C MET A 98 3.44 3.63 -13.29
N TYR A 99 4.31 3.66 -14.31
CA TYR A 99 5.56 2.92 -14.24
C TYR A 99 6.44 3.53 -13.15
N CYS A 100 6.77 2.73 -12.13
CA CYS A 100 7.49 3.15 -10.94
C CYS A 100 8.18 1.96 -10.27
N ASP A 101 9.04 2.27 -9.30
CA ASP A 101 9.68 1.28 -8.46
C ASP A 101 8.67 0.79 -7.41
N VAL A 102 8.46 -0.52 -7.38
CA VAL A 102 7.48 -1.17 -6.50
C VAL A 102 8.16 -2.35 -5.81
N ASN A 103 8.40 -2.21 -4.52
CA ASN A 103 8.89 -3.28 -3.66
C ASN A 103 7.71 -3.79 -2.85
N VAL A 104 7.47 -5.10 -2.91
CA VAL A 104 6.47 -5.77 -2.07
C VAL A 104 7.20 -6.88 -1.38
N ASP A 105 7.06 -6.90 -0.07
CA ASP A 105 7.73 -7.83 0.82
C ASP A 105 6.79 -8.17 1.99
N ASP A 106 7.24 -9.10 2.83
CA ASP A 106 6.69 -9.21 4.17
C ASP A 106 7.13 -8.01 5.04
N LEU A 107 6.74 -7.99 6.31
CA LEU A 107 7.12 -6.90 7.21
C LEU A 107 8.65 -6.83 7.47
N ASN A 108 9.42 -7.86 7.13
CA ASN A 108 10.87 -7.84 7.25
C ASN A 108 11.53 -7.02 6.13
N GLY A 109 10.88 -6.80 4.99
CA GLY A 109 11.38 -5.88 3.95
C GLY A 109 11.26 -4.39 4.28
N MET A 110 10.70 -4.07 5.46
CA MET A 110 10.47 -2.71 5.91
C MET A 110 11.75 -1.97 6.28
N ASP A 111 11.82 -0.68 5.94
CA ASP A 111 12.94 0.18 6.35
C ASP A 111 12.92 0.46 7.87
N GLU A 112 14.05 0.94 8.38
CA GLU A 112 14.21 1.18 9.81
C GLU A 112 13.23 2.23 10.35
N VAL A 113 12.90 3.26 9.55
CA VAL A 113 11.98 4.33 9.94
C VAL A 113 10.58 3.76 10.18
N ASP A 114 10.04 3.01 9.22
CA ASP A 114 8.72 2.39 9.31
C ASP A 114 8.70 1.34 10.44
N ARG A 115 9.79 0.60 10.67
CA ARG A 115 9.91 -0.34 11.80
C ARG A 115 9.83 0.39 13.15
N ILE A 116 10.59 1.48 13.32
CA ILE A 116 10.57 2.30 14.55
C ILE A 116 9.17 2.86 14.80
N LEU A 117 8.51 3.38 13.75
CA LEU A 117 7.16 3.92 13.86
C LEU A 117 6.16 2.84 14.31
N LEU A 118 6.16 1.67 13.69
CA LEU A 118 5.18 0.63 14.02
C LEU A 118 5.40 -0.04 15.39
N ASN A 119 6.64 0.01 15.90
CA ASN A 119 6.99 -0.46 17.24
C ASN A 119 6.74 0.60 18.33
N SER A 120 6.55 1.87 17.96
CA SER A 120 6.22 2.94 18.89
C SER A 120 4.72 2.97 19.18
N VAL A 121 4.36 3.23 20.44
CA VAL A 121 2.97 3.41 20.89
C VAL A 121 2.23 4.45 20.05
N ASN A 122 2.92 5.53 19.69
CA ASN A 122 2.33 6.66 18.94
C ASN A 122 2.64 6.62 17.45
N GLY A 123 3.51 5.73 16.98
CA GLY A 123 3.99 5.80 15.60
C GLY A 123 2.94 5.40 14.56
N ILE A 124 1.91 4.66 14.95
CA ILE A 124 0.75 4.39 14.06
C ILE A 124 0.01 5.67 13.65
N ASN A 125 0.10 6.75 14.43
CA ASN A 125 -0.54 8.04 14.12
C ASN A 125 0.08 8.74 12.90
N PHE A 126 1.28 8.31 12.47
CA PHE A 126 1.91 8.79 11.25
C PHE A 126 1.37 8.11 9.98
N TYR A 127 0.47 7.14 10.13
CA TYR A 127 -0.19 6.47 9.02
C TYR A 127 -1.66 6.88 8.92
N GLN A 128 -2.11 7.03 7.68
CA GLN A 128 -3.51 7.19 7.35
C GLN A 128 -4.18 5.83 7.19
N LYS A 129 -5.40 5.70 7.72
CA LYS A 129 -6.20 4.49 7.61
C LYS A 129 -6.74 4.29 6.18
N ILE A 130 -6.78 3.05 5.73
CA ILE A 130 -7.40 2.63 4.46
C ILE A 130 -8.90 2.40 4.71
N LEU A 131 -9.75 2.90 3.81
CA LEU A 131 -11.21 2.76 3.90
C LEU A 131 -11.59 1.27 3.80
N GLY A 132 -12.11 0.73 4.90
CA GLY A 132 -12.28 -0.70 5.21
C GLY A 132 -12.01 -1.01 6.69
N SER A 133 -11.26 -0.13 7.35
CA SER A 133 -10.85 -0.22 8.76
C SER A 133 -11.85 0.38 9.78
N TYR A 134 -13.08 0.69 9.37
CA TYR A 134 -14.15 1.07 10.31
C TYR A 134 -14.82 -0.20 10.84
N THR A 135 -14.37 -0.65 12.02
CA THR A 135 -15.28 -1.32 12.93
C THR A 135 -16.17 -0.25 13.54
N GLY A 136 -17.48 -0.33 13.26
CA GLY A 136 -18.46 0.23 14.18
C GLY A 136 -18.38 -0.46 15.53
#